data_AF-A0A1M4XP72-F1
#
_entry.id   AF-A0A1M4XP72-F1
#
_cell.length_a   1.000
_cell.length_b   1.000
_cell.length_c   1.000
_cell.angle_alpha   90.00
_cell.angle_beta   90.00
_cell.angle_gamma   90.00
#
_symmetry.space_group_name_H-M   'P 1'
#
loop_
_entity.id
_entity.type
_entity.pdbx_description
1 polymer ?
#
loop_
_entity_poly.entity_id
_entity_poly.type
_entity_poly.pdbx_seq_one_letter_code
_entity_poly.pdbx_strand_id
1 'polypeptide(L)'
;MNKEVENLINEILSDFYLNTNVKYKIHNSVNLSLVRYFNFRLKYIAVVPRKIMISKELLKSIENNKSLNILFLIQIFNKASKGLDLNPFQSKQSFNSNVHDSLFNDWGIHHLHISHEKATDQDFFNRRTGPLLFVRFTDDTAYFIDVKPHNNKNVWSNRDFIRILKNNWPESIERFEAGFRIYPDLDDSDIGILRNKGYLFGINVDDKSYLLLGHGQATSGDNMMASRLANNVWRWVGEHIELIQNNKSLFKKKLIEQLYMN
;
A
#
# COMPACT_ATOMS: atom_id res chain seq x y z
N MET A 1 -20.46 -16.77 -22.72
CA MET A 1 -19.01 -16.54 -22.73
C MET A 1 -18.57 -15.62 -21.61
N ASN A 2 -19.03 -14.35 -21.52
CA ASN A 2 -18.64 -13.43 -20.44
C ASN A 2 -18.86 -14.00 -19.02
N LYS A 3 -20.03 -14.61 -18.78
CA LYS A 3 -20.36 -15.16 -17.45
C LYS A 3 -19.46 -16.31 -17.01
N GLU A 4 -18.93 -17.10 -17.95
CA GLU A 4 -18.01 -18.20 -17.61
C GLU A 4 -16.66 -17.67 -17.16
N VAL A 5 -16.13 -16.66 -17.85
CA VAL A 5 -14.89 -15.98 -17.46
C VAL A 5 -15.06 -15.27 -16.11
N GLU A 6 -16.18 -14.57 -15.93
CA GLU A 6 -16.52 -13.88 -14.67
C GLU A 6 -16.56 -14.85 -13.48
N ASN A 7 -17.19 -16.01 -13.65
CA ASN A 7 -17.22 -17.05 -12.63
C ASN A 7 -15.82 -17.57 -12.33
N LEU A 8 -15.01 -17.82 -13.36
CA LEU A 8 -13.63 -18.29 -13.20
C LEU A 8 -12.76 -17.27 -12.46
N ILE A 9 -12.88 -15.98 -12.77
CA ILE A 9 -12.17 -14.92 -12.04
C ILE A 9 -12.60 -14.93 -10.57
N ASN A 10 -13.90 -14.94 -10.28
CA ASN A 10 -14.39 -14.95 -8.90
C ASN A 10 -13.92 -16.18 -8.12
N GLU A 11 -13.84 -17.36 -8.77
CA GLU A 11 -13.28 -18.59 -8.18
C GLU A 11 -11.81 -18.38 -7.79
N ILE A 12 -10.98 -17.94 -8.74
CA ILE A 12 -9.55 -17.69 -8.51
C ILE A 12 -9.33 -16.66 -7.38
N LEU A 13 -10.10 -15.57 -7.37
CA LEU A 13 -9.98 -14.54 -6.33
C LEU A 13 -10.42 -15.06 -4.96
N SER A 14 -11.50 -15.85 -4.90
CA SER A 14 -11.99 -16.43 -3.65
C SER A 14 -10.99 -17.43 -3.08
N ASP A 15 -10.41 -18.28 -3.92
CA ASP A 15 -9.36 -19.23 -3.52
C ASP A 15 -8.15 -18.48 -2.94
N PHE A 16 -7.73 -17.39 -3.58
CA PHE A 16 -6.64 -16.55 -3.06
C PHE A 16 -6.95 -16.01 -1.65
N TYR A 17 -8.14 -15.43 -1.45
CA TYR A 17 -8.48 -14.83 -0.15
C TYR A 17 -8.64 -15.87 0.97
N LEU A 18 -9.23 -17.02 0.66
CA LEU A 18 -9.36 -18.14 1.61
C LEU A 18 -7.98 -18.66 2.05
N ASN A 19 -7.03 -18.78 1.12
CA ASN A 19 -5.67 -19.26 1.41
C ASN A 19 -4.79 -18.22 2.12
N THR A 20 -5.15 -16.94 2.10
CA THR A 20 -4.36 -15.83 2.68
C THR A 20 -4.99 -15.24 3.94
N ASN A 21 -6.12 -15.78 4.41
CA ASN A 21 -6.90 -15.30 5.56
C ASN A 21 -7.26 -13.79 5.45
N VAL A 22 -7.48 -13.31 4.24
CA VAL A 22 -7.87 -11.93 3.94
C VAL A 22 -9.38 -11.84 3.96
N LYS A 23 -9.94 -10.88 4.69
CA LYS A 23 -11.37 -10.60 4.63
C LYS A 23 -11.73 -10.04 3.26
N TYR A 24 -12.76 -10.61 2.63
CA TYR A 24 -13.20 -10.18 1.32
C TYR A 24 -14.72 -10.25 1.18
N LYS A 25 -15.21 -9.62 0.10
CA LYS A 25 -16.61 -9.68 -0.33
C LYS A 25 -16.63 -10.00 -1.82
N ILE A 26 -17.53 -10.89 -2.22
CA ILE A 26 -17.84 -11.09 -3.63
C ILE A 26 -18.76 -9.94 -4.06
N HIS A 27 -18.32 -9.15 -5.02
CA HIS A 27 -19.10 -8.03 -5.56
C HIS A 27 -19.89 -8.47 -6.78
N ASN A 28 -21.03 -7.82 -7.03
CA ASN A 28 -21.83 -8.06 -8.24
C ASN A 28 -21.05 -7.74 -9.52
N SER A 29 -20.12 -6.77 -9.45
CA SER A 29 -19.20 -6.45 -10.52
C SER A 29 -17.89 -7.20 -10.32
N VAL A 30 -17.54 -8.09 -11.25
CA VAL A 30 -16.23 -8.79 -11.24
C VAL A 30 -15.07 -7.82 -11.40
N ASN A 31 -15.27 -6.73 -12.15
CA ASN A 31 -14.27 -5.67 -12.23
C ASN A 31 -13.99 -5.07 -10.85
N LEU A 32 -15.03 -4.79 -10.05
CA LEU A 32 -14.83 -4.32 -8.68
C LEU A 32 -14.07 -5.36 -7.84
N SER A 33 -14.41 -6.65 -7.95
CA SER A 33 -13.67 -7.73 -7.27
C SER A 33 -12.17 -7.74 -7.63
N LEU A 34 -11.82 -7.54 -8.90
CA LEU A 34 -10.43 -7.40 -9.37
C LEU A 34 -9.75 -6.15 -8.81
N VAL A 35 -10.45 -5.01 -8.79
CA VAL A 35 -9.93 -3.78 -8.19
C VAL A 35 -9.65 -3.98 -6.69
N ARG A 36 -10.52 -4.69 -5.96
CA ARG A 36 -10.31 -5.02 -4.53
C ARG A 36 -9.15 -5.98 -4.31
N TYR A 37 -8.97 -6.92 -5.23
CA TYR A 37 -7.81 -7.80 -5.24
C TYR A 37 -6.51 -7.01 -5.38
N PHE A 38 -6.40 -6.15 -6.40
CA PHE A 38 -5.18 -5.39 -6.60
C PHE A 38 -4.95 -4.32 -5.53
N ASN A 39 -5.99 -3.70 -4.98
CA ASN A 39 -5.85 -2.82 -3.81
C ASN A 39 -5.19 -3.56 -2.65
N PHE A 40 -5.63 -4.79 -2.37
CA PHE A 40 -5.00 -5.63 -1.34
C PHE A 40 -3.56 -6.00 -1.70
N ARG A 41 -3.32 -6.45 -2.93
CA ARG A 41 -1.98 -6.87 -3.39
C ARG A 41 -0.95 -5.74 -3.30
N LEU A 42 -1.33 -4.51 -3.66
CA LEU A 42 -0.43 -3.35 -3.61
C LEU A 42 -0.04 -2.98 -2.16
N LYS A 43 -0.98 -3.04 -1.21
CA LYS A 43 -0.68 -2.71 0.20
C LYS A 43 0.03 -3.84 0.95
N TYR A 44 -0.06 -5.07 0.45
CA TYR A 44 0.64 -6.22 1.04
C TYR A 44 2.16 -6.04 0.94
N ILE A 45 2.86 -6.15 2.07
CA ILE A 45 4.31 -6.00 2.08
C ILE A 45 4.93 -7.34 1.68
N ALA A 46 5.49 -7.42 0.47
CA ALA A 46 6.10 -8.65 -0.03
C ALA A 46 7.25 -9.12 0.88
N VAL A 47 7.31 -10.43 1.13
CA VAL A 47 8.30 -11.11 1.99
C VAL A 47 9.59 -11.31 1.20
N VAL A 48 10.32 -10.21 0.99
CA VAL A 48 11.58 -10.16 0.24
C VAL A 48 12.61 -9.28 0.98
N PRO A 49 13.91 -9.64 0.95
CA PRO A 49 14.97 -8.83 1.54
C PRO A 49 15.02 -7.43 0.93
N ARG A 50 15.21 -6.41 1.78
CA ARG A 50 15.36 -5.02 1.32
C ARG A 50 16.54 -4.32 1.97
N LYS A 51 17.18 -3.43 1.20
CA LYS A 51 18.11 -2.44 1.72
C LYS A 51 17.38 -1.54 2.71
N ILE A 52 18.03 -1.23 3.84
CA ILE A 52 17.47 -0.41 4.89
C ILE A 52 18.02 1.01 4.75
N MET A 53 17.12 1.98 4.61
CA MET A 53 17.45 3.40 4.60
C MET A 53 16.68 4.08 5.75
N ILE A 54 17.40 4.71 6.68
CA ILE A 54 16.81 5.37 7.86
C ILE A 54 17.04 6.87 7.72
N SER A 55 15.97 7.66 7.85
CA SER A 55 16.07 9.11 7.72
C SER A 55 16.81 9.74 8.91
N LYS A 56 17.36 10.94 8.69
CA LYS A 56 17.94 11.75 9.77
C LYS A 56 16.88 12.10 10.84
N GLU A 57 15.65 12.32 10.41
CA GLU A 57 14.51 12.66 11.25
C GLU A 57 14.13 11.50 12.18
N LEU A 58 14.11 10.27 11.67
CA LEU A 58 13.85 9.08 12.47
C LEU A 58 14.98 8.83 13.48
N LEU A 59 16.24 8.99 13.08
CA LEU A 59 17.38 8.89 14.00
C LEU A 59 17.23 9.90 15.15
N LYS A 60 16.90 11.15 14.83
CA LYS A 60 16.64 12.19 15.82
C LYS A 60 15.43 11.86 16.71
N SER A 61 14.36 11.31 16.15
CA SER A 61 13.18 10.85 16.92
C SER A 61 13.56 9.74 17.91
N ILE A 62 14.43 8.81 17.52
CA ILE A 62 14.94 7.73 18.38
C ILE A 62 15.80 8.30 19.51
N GLU A 63 16.72 9.23 19.22
CA GLU A 63 17.59 9.83 20.23
C GLU A 63 16.81 10.63 21.29
N ASN A 64 15.77 11.35 20.88
CA ASN A 64 15.03 12.24 21.76
C ASN A 64 13.87 11.56 22.50
N ASN A 65 13.37 10.42 22.01
CA ASN A 65 12.19 9.77 22.57
C ASN A 65 12.56 8.57 23.45
N LYS A 66 12.77 8.84 24.75
CA LYS A 66 13.10 7.80 25.75
C LYS A 66 12.01 6.73 25.94
N SER A 67 10.76 7.01 25.57
CA SER A 67 9.66 6.02 25.68
C SER A 67 9.49 5.16 24.44
N LEU A 68 10.21 5.47 23.35
CA LEU A 68 10.21 4.66 22.15
C LEU A 68 10.98 3.37 22.39
N ASN A 69 10.35 2.23 22.15
CA ASN A 69 11.01 0.94 22.28
C ASN A 69 11.94 0.68 21.08
N ILE A 70 13.22 1.01 21.25
CA ILE A 70 14.25 0.86 20.22
C ILE A 70 14.42 -0.60 19.78
N LEU A 71 14.24 -1.57 20.70
CA LEU A 71 14.36 -2.99 20.37
C LEU A 71 13.32 -3.41 19.33
N PHE A 72 12.10 -2.90 19.44
CA PHE A 72 11.04 -3.19 18.47
C PHE A 72 11.35 -2.63 17.08
N LEU A 73 11.94 -1.43 17.00
CA LEU A 73 12.41 -0.86 15.73
C LEU A 73 13.53 -1.69 15.12
N ILE A 74 14.55 -2.06 15.90
CA ILE A 74 15.66 -2.90 15.45
C ILE A 74 15.14 -4.22 14.87
N GLN A 75 14.13 -4.83 15.50
CA GLN A 75 13.52 -6.05 15.00
C GLN A 75 12.77 -5.85 13.69
N ILE A 76 12.06 -4.73 13.50
CA ILE A 76 11.42 -4.38 12.22
C ILE A 76 12.50 -4.22 11.13
N PHE A 77 13.59 -3.51 11.42
CA PHE A 77 14.70 -3.32 10.47
C PHE A 77 15.36 -4.65 10.08
N ASN A 78 15.59 -5.52 11.06
CA ASN A 78 16.16 -6.86 10.84
C ASN A 78 15.23 -7.75 10.02
N LYS A 79 13.92 -7.70 10.28
CA LYS A 79 12.93 -8.42 9.46
C LYS A 79 12.93 -7.90 8.02
N ALA A 80 12.93 -6.59 7.83
CA ALA A 80 13.00 -5.99 6.51
C ALA A 80 14.26 -6.39 5.74
N SER A 81 15.43 -6.38 6.40
CA SER A 81 16.71 -6.72 5.75
C SER A 81 16.84 -8.19 5.39
N LYS A 82 16.24 -9.08 6.18
CA LYS A 82 16.23 -10.53 5.93
C LYS A 82 15.07 -11.00 5.07
N GLY A 83 14.15 -10.12 4.69
CA GLY A 83 12.95 -10.49 3.95
C GLY A 83 12.01 -11.38 4.75
N LEU A 84 11.87 -11.11 6.05
CA LEU A 84 10.88 -11.75 6.90
C LEU A 84 9.57 -10.97 6.88
N ASP A 85 8.48 -11.65 7.24
CA ASP A 85 7.15 -11.04 7.20
C ASP A 85 7.01 -9.83 8.15
N LEU A 86 6.63 -8.70 7.55
CA LEU A 86 6.35 -7.41 8.20
C LEU A 86 4.84 -7.12 8.29
N ASN A 87 4.00 -7.92 7.65
CA ASN A 87 2.56 -7.73 7.68
C ASN A 87 1.94 -7.88 9.09
N PRO A 88 2.53 -8.64 10.06
CA PRO A 88 2.10 -8.62 11.46
C PRO A 88 2.11 -7.23 12.13
N PHE A 89 2.92 -6.29 11.63
CA PHE A 89 2.97 -4.91 12.14
C PHE A 89 1.91 -3.99 11.52
N GLN A 90 1.22 -4.42 10.47
CA GLN A 90 0.14 -3.64 9.87
C GLN A 90 -1.14 -3.69 10.71
N SER A 91 -2.11 -2.83 10.38
CA SER A 91 -3.46 -2.93 10.93
C SER A 91 -4.14 -4.22 10.48
N LYS A 92 -4.99 -4.79 11.35
CA LYS A 92 -5.90 -5.89 10.98
C LYS A 92 -6.76 -5.55 9.76
N GLN A 93 -7.09 -4.27 9.58
CA GLN A 93 -7.87 -3.79 8.44
C GLN A 93 -7.09 -3.77 7.12
N SER A 94 -5.75 -3.79 7.17
CA SER A 94 -4.94 -3.97 5.96
C SER A 94 -5.21 -5.34 5.32
N PHE A 95 -5.64 -6.34 6.08
CA PHE A 95 -6.07 -7.66 5.58
C PHE A 95 -7.58 -7.73 5.34
N ASN A 96 -8.12 -6.67 4.75
CA ASN A 96 -9.47 -6.59 4.24
C ASN A 96 -9.43 -5.95 2.85
N SER A 97 -9.86 -6.68 1.82
CA SER A 97 -9.83 -6.18 0.43
C SER A 97 -10.80 -5.02 0.19
N ASN A 98 -11.78 -4.82 1.08
CA ASN A 98 -12.74 -3.72 1.00
C ASN A 98 -12.29 -2.45 1.73
N VAL A 99 -11.19 -2.51 2.49
CA VAL A 99 -10.67 -1.33 3.21
C VAL A 99 -9.57 -0.68 2.41
N HIS A 100 -9.72 0.63 2.22
CA HIS A 100 -8.72 1.50 1.62
C HIS A 100 -7.76 2.04 2.67
N ASP A 101 -6.48 2.02 2.35
CA ASP A 101 -5.47 2.79 3.08
C ASP A 101 -5.18 4.03 2.25
N SER A 102 -5.80 5.16 2.62
CA SER A 102 -5.70 6.37 1.81
C SER A 102 -4.29 6.98 1.83
N LEU A 103 -3.52 6.80 2.91
CA LEU A 103 -2.13 7.27 2.95
C LEU A 103 -1.27 6.45 1.98
N PHE A 104 -1.43 5.12 2.00
CA PHE A 104 -0.76 4.26 1.03
C PHE A 104 -1.23 4.55 -0.41
N ASN A 105 -2.53 4.70 -0.64
CA ASN A 105 -3.07 4.94 -1.98
C ASN A 105 -2.63 6.28 -2.57
N ASP A 106 -2.53 7.32 -1.74
CA ASP A 106 -2.11 8.63 -2.21
C ASP A 106 -0.58 8.74 -2.32
N TRP A 107 0.15 8.33 -1.28
CA TRP A 107 1.59 8.61 -1.16
C TRP A 107 2.50 7.39 -1.18
N GLY A 108 1.95 6.17 -1.22
CA GLY A 108 2.74 4.94 -1.24
C GLY A 108 3.53 4.74 0.05
N ILE A 109 2.99 5.23 1.17
CA ILE A 109 3.57 5.14 2.50
C ILE A 109 2.73 4.17 3.35
N HIS A 110 3.40 3.17 3.89
CA HIS A 110 2.85 2.25 4.89
C HIS A 110 3.02 2.83 6.29
N HIS A 111 2.15 2.41 7.20
CA HIS A 111 2.26 2.68 8.63
C HIS A 111 2.28 1.37 9.41
N LEU A 112 3.30 1.19 10.24
CA LEU A 112 3.52 -0.03 11.02
C LEU A 112 3.39 0.28 12.51
N HIS A 113 2.67 -0.56 13.24
CA HIS A 113 2.63 -0.53 14.70
C HIS A 113 3.97 -1.00 15.27
N ILE A 114 4.56 -0.23 16.19
CA ILE A 114 5.85 -0.52 16.79
C ILE A 114 5.64 -1.39 18.04
N SER A 115 5.21 -2.63 17.82
CA SER A 115 5.01 -3.61 18.88
C SER A 115 5.21 -5.02 18.32
N HIS A 116 5.78 -5.90 19.15
CA HIS A 116 5.91 -7.35 18.87
C HIS A 116 5.07 -8.20 19.81
N GLU A 117 4.34 -7.57 20.72
CA GLU A 117 3.45 -8.29 21.61
C GLU A 117 2.24 -8.81 20.83
N LYS A 118 1.85 -10.06 21.04
CA LYS A 118 0.59 -10.60 20.53
C LYS A 118 -0.44 -10.66 21.66
N ALA A 119 -1.74 -10.71 21.34
CA ALA A 119 -2.73 -10.97 22.39
C ALA A 119 -2.71 -12.45 22.77
N THR A 120 -2.54 -13.34 21.79
CA THR A 120 -2.27 -14.77 21.95
C THR A 120 -1.18 -15.24 20.98
N ASP A 121 -0.50 -16.36 21.25
CA ASP A 121 0.57 -16.86 20.39
C ASP A 121 0.08 -17.22 18.97
N GLN A 122 -1.22 -17.53 18.83
CA GLN A 122 -1.88 -17.85 17.58
C GLN A 122 -2.24 -16.62 16.74
N ASP A 123 -2.17 -15.40 17.29
CA ASP A 123 -2.50 -14.19 16.54
C ASP A 123 -1.47 -13.90 15.44
N PHE A 124 -1.96 -13.56 14.25
CA PHE A 124 -1.09 -13.09 13.17
C PHE A 124 -0.58 -11.66 13.42
N PHE A 125 -1.44 -10.78 13.94
CA PHE A 125 -1.13 -9.37 14.14
C PHE A 125 -0.64 -9.06 15.54
N ASN A 126 0.31 -8.15 15.64
CA ASN A 126 0.78 -7.64 16.91
C ASN A 126 -0.25 -6.68 17.54
N ARG A 127 -0.12 -6.45 18.84
CA ARG A 127 -0.91 -5.48 19.60
C ARG A 127 -0.64 -4.09 19.05
N ARG A 128 -1.73 -3.38 18.80
CA ARG A 128 -1.70 -2.04 18.18
C ARG A 128 -1.64 -1.00 19.28
N THR A 129 -0.46 -0.83 19.86
CA THR A 129 -0.21 0.12 20.94
C THR A 129 0.90 1.09 20.54
N GLY A 130 0.82 2.32 21.04
CA GLY A 130 1.88 3.30 20.88
C GLY A 130 1.96 3.96 19.50
N PRO A 131 3.14 4.51 19.15
CA PRO A 131 3.33 5.28 17.94
C PRO A 131 3.45 4.38 16.69
N LEU A 132 3.31 5.01 15.53
CA LEU A 132 3.40 4.38 14.21
C LEU A 132 4.73 4.72 13.55
N LEU A 133 5.34 3.72 12.94
CA LEU A 133 6.50 3.87 12.06
C LEU A 133 6.01 4.02 10.62
N PHE A 134 6.34 5.14 9.99
CA PHE A 134 6.00 5.40 8.59
C PHE A 134 7.15 4.96 7.69
N VAL A 135 6.83 4.16 6.67
CA VAL A 135 7.83 3.51 5.81
C VAL A 135 7.34 3.51 4.38
N ARG A 136 8.22 3.81 3.43
CA ARG A 136 7.98 3.56 2.01
C ARG A 136 8.75 2.32 1.57
N PHE A 137 8.05 1.35 0.99
CA PHE A 137 8.67 0.17 0.40
C PHE A 137 8.74 0.30 -1.13
N THR A 138 9.87 -0.09 -1.67
CA THR A 138 10.09 -0.39 -3.08
C THR A 138 10.44 -1.88 -3.22
N ASP A 139 10.74 -2.34 -4.43
CA ASP A 139 11.07 -3.73 -4.68
C ASP A 139 12.33 -4.17 -3.91
N ASP A 140 13.32 -3.27 -3.77
CA ASP A 140 14.61 -3.58 -3.19
C ASP A 140 14.95 -2.78 -1.92
N THR A 141 14.21 -1.72 -1.60
CA THR A 141 14.56 -0.77 -0.52
C THR A 141 13.38 -0.44 0.38
N ALA A 142 13.65 -0.40 1.69
CA ALA A 142 12.74 0.08 2.73
C ALA A 142 13.25 1.42 3.29
N TYR A 143 12.50 2.48 3.01
CA TYR A 143 12.78 3.86 3.40
C TYR A 143 12.01 4.19 4.68
N PHE A 144 12.67 4.10 5.84
CA PHE A 144 12.08 4.37 7.14
C PHE A 144 12.07 5.88 7.41
N ILE A 145 10.88 6.47 7.36
CA ILE A 145 10.66 7.91 7.26
C ILE A 145 10.70 8.57 8.64
N ASP A 146 9.79 8.21 9.54
CA ASP A 146 9.73 8.75 10.90
C ASP A 146 8.78 7.93 11.78
N VAL A 147 8.78 8.23 13.08
CA VAL A 147 7.83 7.70 14.06
C VAL A 147 6.94 8.83 14.57
N LYS A 148 5.61 8.68 14.44
CA LYS A 148 4.65 9.66 14.98
C LYS A 148 3.57 8.99 15.83
N PRO A 149 3.04 9.67 16.87
CA PRO A 149 1.86 9.20 17.59
C PRO A 149 0.64 9.09 16.66
N HIS A 150 -0.17 8.04 16.84
CA HIS A 150 -1.38 7.82 16.04
C HIS A 150 -2.40 8.98 16.15
N ASN A 151 -2.46 9.65 17.29
CA ASN A 151 -3.39 10.75 17.56
C ASN A 151 -2.83 12.13 17.20
N ASN A 152 -1.64 12.21 16.60
CA ASN A 152 -1.08 13.49 16.21
C ASN A 152 -1.96 14.14 15.12
N LYS A 153 -2.18 15.46 15.24
CA LYS A 153 -3.02 16.22 14.31
C LYS A 153 -2.46 16.07 12.90
N ASN A 154 -3.34 15.76 11.95
CA ASN A 154 -2.99 15.61 10.53
C ASN A 154 -1.89 14.56 10.25
N VAL A 155 -1.65 13.59 11.14
CA VAL A 155 -0.59 12.59 10.93
C VAL A 155 -0.73 11.85 9.59
N TRP A 156 -1.96 11.60 9.15
CA TRP A 156 -2.26 10.91 7.90
C TRP A 156 -2.08 11.79 6.65
N SER A 157 -1.91 13.10 6.82
CA SER A 157 -1.77 14.09 5.76
C SER A 157 -0.55 15.00 5.95
N ASN A 158 0.40 14.57 6.80
CA ASN A 158 1.59 15.34 7.12
C ASN A 158 2.57 15.32 5.93
N ARG A 159 2.68 16.45 5.22
CA ARG A 159 3.60 16.58 4.07
C ARG A 159 5.08 16.51 4.45
N ASP A 160 5.42 16.58 5.75
CA ASP A 160 6.79 16.34 6.23
C ASP A 160 7.29 14.97 5.82
N PHE A 161 6.43 13.96 5.69
CA PHE A 161 6.89 12.64 5.20
C PHE A 161 7.47 12.73 3.80
N ILE A 162 6.88 13.53 2.93
CA ILE A 162 7.37 13.75 1.57
C ILE A 162 8.61 14.63 1.59
N ARG A 163 8.68 15.62 2.49
CA ARG A 163 9.90 16.41 2.70
C ARG A 163 11.07 15.53 3.15
N ILE A 164 10.84 14.59 4.06
CA ILE A 164 11.84 13.65 4.56
C ILE A 164 12.35 12.76 3.41
N LEU A 165 11.44 12.18 2.62
CA LEU A 165 11.81 11.39 1.44
C LEU A 165 12.64 12.23 0.46
N LYS A 166 12.18 13.44 0.12
CA LYS A 166 12.91 14.38 -0.77
C LYS A 166 14.31 14.69 -0.25
N ASN A 167 14.47 15.00 1.02
CA ASN A 167 15.72 15.49 1.59
C ASN A 167 16.74 14.38 1.85
N ASN A 168 16.27 13.16 2.11
CA ASN A 168 17.15 12.01 2.39
C ASN A 168 17.42 11.19 1.12
N TRP A 169 16.40 10.99 0.28
CA TRP A 169 16.41 10.06 -0.87
C TRP A 169 15.58 10.62 -2.04
N PRO A 170 15.97 11.75 -2.65
CA PRO A 170 15.21 12.37 -3.74
C PRO A 170 14.94 11.39 -4.90
N GLU A 171 15.88 10.50 -5.21
CA GLU A 171 15.76 9.46 -6.23
C GLU A 171 14.58 8.50 -5.99
N SER A 172 14.13 8.34 -4.74
CA SER A 172 13.01 7.46 -4.40
C SER A 172 11.64 8.01 -4.84
N ILE A 173 11.57 9.33 -5.10
CA ILE A 173 10.34 10.04 -5.45
C ILE A 173 10.45 10.98 -6.66
N GLU A 174 11.64 11.16 -7.25
CA GLU A 174 11.88 12.11 -8.34
C GLU A 174 10.99 11.88 -9.58
N ARG A 175 10.67 10.62 -9.89
CA ARG A 175 9.77 10.24 -10.99
C ARG A 175 8.34 10.78 -10.85
N PHE A 176 7.97 11.26 -9.67
CA PHE A 176 6.66 11.82 -9.34
C PHE A 176 6.68 13.35 -9.26
N GLU A 177 7.84 13.98 -9.49
CA GLU A 177 7.96 15.44 -9.50
C GLU A 177 7.22 16.01 -10.72
N ALA A 178 6.40 17.05 -10.48
CA ALA A 178 5.57 17.65 -11.52
C ALA A 178 6.34 18.61 -12.44
N GLY A 179 7.43 19.22 -11.95
CA GLY A 179 8.18 20.25 -12.66
C GLY A 179 7.51 21.63 -12.71
N PHE A 180 6.36 21.79 -12.05
CA PHE A 180 5.63 23.05 -11.92
C PHE A 180 4.95 23.14 -10.56
N ARG A 181 4.71 24.36 -10.07
CA ARG A 181 4.01 24.57 -8.80
C ARG A 181 2.50 24.34 -8.97
N ILE A 182 1.88 23.69 -7.99
CA ILE A 182 0.46 23.32 -8.03
C ILE A 182 -0.36 24.34 -7.23
N TYR A 183 -1.51 24.75 -7.78
CA TYR A 183 -2.42 25.71 -7.15
C TYR A 183 -3.86 25.14 -7.09
N PRO A 184 -4.61 25.39 -5.99
CA PRO A 184 -4.19 26.09 -4.77
C PRO A 184 -3.11 25.31 -3.99
N ASP A 185 -2.32 26.02 -3.19
CA ASP A 185 -1.31 25.40 -2.32
C ASP A 185 -2.00 24.83 -1.08
N LEU A 186 -2.04 23.51 -0.97
CA LEU A 186 -2.79 22.79 0.05
C LEU A 186 -1.93 22.59 1.31
N ASP A 187 -2.48 22.92 2.47
CA ASP A 187 -1.86 22.56 3.75
C ASP A 187 -2.24 21.12 4.19
N ASP A 188 -1.65 20.63 5.28
CA ASP A 188 -1.91 19.28 5.78
C ASP A 188 -3.39 19.04 6.17
N SER A 189 -4.12 20.08 6.55
CA SER A 189 -5.55 19.99 6.87
C SER A 189 -6.37 19.84 5.59
N ASP A 190 -6.11 20.66 4.58
CA ASP A 190 -6.75 20.60 3.27
C ASP A 190 -6.53 19.24 2.61
N ILE A 191 -5.27 18.76 2.62
CA ILE A 191 -4.88 17.44 2.14
C ILE A 191 -5.70 16.35 2.84
N GLY A 192 -5.83 16.42 4.17
CA GLY A 192 -6.61 15.46 4.95
C GLY A 192 -8.10 15.45 4.54
N ILE A 193 -8.70 16.63 4.35
CA ILE A 193 -10.09 16.77 3.93
C ILE A 193 -10.30 16.22 2.52
N LEU A 194 -9.45 16.61 1.56
CA LEU A 194 -9.57 16.18 0.17
C LEU A 194 -9.34 14.67 0.03
N ARG A 195 -8.36 14.14 0.75
CA ARG A 195 -8.07 12.70 0.74
C ARG A 195 -9.24 11.88 1.29
N ASN A 196 -9.85 12.30 2.39
CA ASN A 196 -11.03 11.61 2.94
C ASN A 196 -12.23 11.61 2.00
N LYS A 197 -12.31 12.59 1.08
CA LYS A 197 -13.34 12.66 0.03
C LYS A 197 -12.98 11.87 -1.23
N GLY A 198 -11.83 11.20 -1.27
CA GLY A 198 -11.36 10.45 -2.43
C GLY A 198 -10.89 11.32 -3.59
N TYR A 199 -10.58 12.60 -3.35
CA TYR A 199 -10.05 13.46 -4.40
C TYR A 199 -8.59 13.16 -4.69
N LEU A 200 -8.25 13.30 -5.97
CA LEU A 200 -6.89 13.31 -6.46
C LEU A 200 -6.38 14.76 -6.48
N PHE A 201 -5.20 14.99 -5.93
CA PHE A 201 -4.55 16.29 -5.90
C PHE A 201 -3.04 16.11 -5.94
N GLY A 202 -2.32 17.16 -6.29
CA GLY A 202 -0.88 17.23 -6.06
C GLY A 202 -0.56 18.05 -4.84
N ILE A 203 0.68 17.96 -4.38
CA ILE A 203 1.16 18.66 -3.20
C ILE A 203 2.41 19.46 -3.53
N ASN A 204 2.57 20.61 -2.88
CA ASN A 204 3.82 21.35 -2.88
C ASN A 204 4.58 21.05 -1.57
N VAL A 205 5.87 20.79 -1.70
CA VAL A 205 6.80 20.52 -0.61
C VAL A 205 8.05 21.35 -0.84
N ASP A 206 8.11 22.47 -0.12
CA ASP A 206 9.11 23.53 -0.27
C ASP A 206 9.08 24.09 -1.71
N ASP A 207 10.17 23.93 -2.45
CA ASP A 207 10.37 24.37 -3.84
C ASP A 207 9.90 23.35 -4.90
N LYS A 208 9.46 22.16 -4.49
CA LYS A 208 9.06 21.08 -5.40
C LYS A 208 7.59 20.72 -5.28
N SER A 209 7.05 20.10 -6.31
CA SER A 209 5.68 19.61 -6.34
C SER A 209 5.62 18.17 -6.81
N TYR A 210 4.71 17.38 -6.23
CA TYR A 210 4.59 15.95 -6.50
C TYR A 210 3.15 15.56 -6.83
N LEU A 211 3.02 14.59 -7.73
CA LEU A 211 1.75 14.01 -8.16
C LEU A 211 1.87 12.48 -8.16
N LEU A 212 0.81 11.79 -7.73
CA LEU A 212 0.68 10.33 -7.90
C LEU A 212 1.79 9.50 -7.22
N LEU A 213 2.32 9.94 -6.08
CA LEU A 213 3.39 9.25 -5.32
C LEU A 213 3.04 7.78 -4.99
N GLY A 214 1.79 7.52 -4.60
CA GLY A 214 1.19 6.19 -4.39
C GLY A 214 0.31 5.73 -5.55
N HIS A 215 0.46 6.36 -6.71
CA HIS A 215 -0.44 6.31 -7.88
C HIS A 215 -1.78 7.02 -7.73
N GLY A 216 -2.09 7.52 -6.54
CA GLY A 216 -3.33 8.25 -6.27
C GLY A 216 -4.53 7.32 -6.03
N GLN A 217 -5.63 7.94 -5.63
CA GLN A 217 -6.90 7.27 -5.38
C GLN A 217 -8.00 7.84 -6.27
N ALA A 218 -8.97 6.99 -6.61
CA ALA A 218 -10.24 7.40 -7.20
C ALA A 218 -11.22 7.88 -6.12
N THR A 219 -12.32 8.50 -6.53
CA THR A 219 -13.41 8.94 -5.63
C THR A 219 -14.08 7.79 -4.90
N SER A 220 -13.95 6.55 -5.39
CA SER A 220 -14.36 5.33 -4.68
C SER A 220 -13.42 4.93 -3.53
N GLY A 221 -12.31 5.63 -3.34
CA GLY A 221 -11.20 5.30 -2.43
C GLY A 221 -10.19 4.31 -3.01
N ASP A 222 -10.50 3.68 -4.15
CA ASP A 222 -9.65 2.66 -4.77
C ASP A 222 -8.35 3.25 -5.32
N ASN A 223 -7.24 2.55 -5.11
CA ASN A 223 -5.96 2.92 -5.70
C ASN A 223 -6.08 2.95 -7.23
N MET A 224 -5.64 4.03 -7.89
CA MET A 224 -5.75 4.15 -9.35
C MET A 224 -4.91 3.10 -10.07
N MET A 225 -3.78 2.67 -9.50
CA MET A 225 -3.00 1.55 -10.03
C MET A 225 -3.77 0.24 -9.95
N ALA A 226 -4.51 -0.02 -8.86
CA ALA A 226 -5.36 -1.21 -8.75
C ALA A 226 -6.42 -1.27 -9.86
N SER A 227 -7.05 -0.12 -10.16
CA SER A 227 -7.98 0.02 -11.28
C SER A 227 -7.32 -0.24 -12.63
N ARG A 228 -6.11 0.29 -12.84
CA ARG A 228 -5.35 0.04 -14.08
C ARG A 228 -4.96 -1.43 -14.22
N LEU A 229 -4.56 -2.11 -13.16
CA LEU A 229 -4.24 -3.55 -13.17
C LEU A 229 -5.47 -4.40 -13.48
N ALA A 230 -6.62 -4.09 -12.87
CA ALA A 230 -7.89 -4.76 -13.20
C ALA A 230 -8.26 -4.61 -14.68
N ASN A 231 -8.09 -3.40 -15.23
CA ASN A 231 -8.33 -3.15 -16.65
C ASN A 231 -7.34 -3.90 -17.57
N ASN A 232 -6.08 -4.07 -17.15
CA ASN A 232 -5.12 -4.86 -17.90
C ASN A 232 -5.52 -6.34 -17.95
N VAL A 233 -6.04 -6.90 -16.86
CA VAL A 233 -6.60 -8.26 -16.84
C VAL A 233 -7.76 -8.38 -17.83
N TRP A 234 -8.68 -7.41 -17.84
CA TRP A 234 -9.80 -7.42 -18.79
C TRP A 234 -9.36 -7.28 -20.25
N ARG A 235 -8.35 -6.45 -20.52
CA ARG A 235 -7.76 -6.36 -21.87
C ARG A 235 -7.21 -7.71 -22.30
N TRP A 236 -6.42 -8.35 -21.45
CA TRP A 236 -5.87 -9.68 -21.71
C TRP A 236 -6.97 -10.72 -21.94
N VAL A 237 -8.01 -10.72 -21.11
CA VAL A 237 -9.19 -11.61 -21.27
C VAL A 237 -9.84 -11.40 -22.65
N GLY A 238 -10.05 -10.15 -23.07
CA GLY A 238 -10.64 -9.84 -24.36
C GLY A 238 -9.81 -10.36 -25.54
N GLU A 239 -8.50 -10.20 -25.47
CA GLU A 239 -7.55 -10.67 -26.49
C GLU A 239 -7.46 -12.21 -26.57
N HIS A 240 -7.81 -12.92 -25.49
CA HIS A 240 -7.63 -14.37 -25.37
C HIS A 240 -8.95 -15.12 -25.14
N ILE A 241 -10.08 -14.49 -25.45
CA ILE A 241 -11.40 -15.04 -25.09
C ILE A 241 -11.68 -16.39 -25.76
N GLU A 242 -11.17 -16.63 -26.97
CA GLU A 242 -11.34 -17.91 -27.69
C GLU A 242 -10.64 -19.08 -26.98
N LEU A 243 -9.56 -18.79 -26.23
CA LEU A 243 -8.79 -19.81 -25.52
C LEU A 243 -9.62 -20.49 -24.42
N ILE A 244 -10.67 -19.83 -23.89
CA ILE A 244 -11.53 -20.46 -22.89
C ILE A 244 -12.30 -21.66 -23.46
N GLN A 245 -12.71 -21.59 -24.74
CA GLN A 245 -13.44 -22.65 -25.42
C GLN A 245 -12.50 -23.77 -25.86
N ASN A 246 -11.31 -23.40 -26.34
CA ASN A 246 -10.34 -24.34 -26.90
C ASN A 246 -9.54 -25.08 -25.82
N ASN A 247 -9.14 -24.39 -24.75
CA ASN A 247 -8.36 -24.96 -23.66
C ASN A 247 -8.52 -24.17 -22.36
N LYS A 248 -9.63 -24.41 -21.66
CA LYS A 248 -9.97 -23.75 -20.38
C LYS A 248 -8.89 -23.87 -19.31
N SER A 249 -8.19 -25.01 -19.24
CA SER A 249 -7.11 -25.22 -18.26
C SER A 249 -5.93 -24.28 -18.54
N LEU A 250 -5.51 -24.17 -19.80
CA LEU A 250 -4.47 -23.24 -20.22
C LEU A 250 -4.89 -21.78 -20.02
N PHE A 251 -6.15 -21.44 -20.32
CA PHE A 251 -6.69 -20.11 -20.04
C PHE A 251 -6.62 -19.76 -18.55
N LYS A 252 -7.09 -20.66 -17.66
CA LYS A 252 -7.01 -20.48 -16.20
C LYS A 252 -5.57 -20.24 -15.74
N LYS A 253 -4.62 -21.05 -16.22
CA LYS A 253 -3.19 -20.90 -15.89
C LYS A 253 -2.66 -19.52 -16.30
N LYS A 254 -2.90 -19.09 -17.54
CA LYS A 254 -2.42 -17.78 -18.03
C LYS A 254 -3.12 -16.60 -17.37
N LEU A 255 -4.40 -16.72 -17.04
CA LEU A 255 -5.14 -15.71 -16.28
C LEU A 255 -4.54 -15.52 -14.89
N ILE A 256 -4.18 -16.62 -14.23
CA ILE A 256 -3.48 -16.57 -12.93
C ILE A 256 -2.13 -15.84 -13.07
N GLU A 257 -1.36 -16.09 -14.13
CA GLU A 257 -0.11 -15.36 -14.40
C GLU A 257 -0.36 -13.84 -14.48
N GLN A 258 -1.44 -13.38 -15.11
CA GLN A 258 -1.79 -11.94 -15.16
C GLN A 258 -2.12 -11.34 -13.78
N LEU A 259 -2.65 -12.14 -12.86
CA LEU A 259 -2.93 -11.70 -11.49
C LEU A 259 -1.66 -11.63 -10.62
N TYR A 260 -0.61 -12.38 -10.97
CA TYR A 260 0.67 -12.40 -10.25
C TYR A 260 1.74 -11.46 -10.83
N MET A 261 1.77 -11.24 -12.14
CA MET A 261 2.82 -10.48 -12.86
C MET A 261 2.66 -8.95 -12.80
N ASN A 262 2.14 -8.40 -11.71
CA ASN A 262 2.00 -6.95 -11.54
C ASN A 262 2.31 -6.49 -10.11
#